data_AF-A0A520JF29-F1
#
_entry.id   AF-A0A520JF29-F1
#
_cell.length_a   1.000
_cell.length_b   1.000
_cell.length_c   1.000
_cell.angle_alpha   90.00
_cell.angle_beta   90.00
_cell.angle_gamma   90.00
#
_symmetry.space_group_name_H-M   'P 1'
#
loop_
_entity.id
_entity.type
_entity.pdbx_description
1 polymer ?
#
loop_
_entity_poly.entity_id
_entity_poly.type
_entity_poly.pdbx_seq_one_letter_code
_entity_poly.pdbx_strand_id
1 'polypeptide(L)'
;MGWVTLALTGAAAFGLLALMKVDRLLWTMVASALMLGAAGYALQGSPSLPSHPVVTAQTPQPDDTELTDLRDRMLERYTGQAAYLVAADAMTRAGDRRAAVQVLLGGLRIAPDSLVLWTGLGEALAAHDGNQVSPSALFAFQQAMRLAPRHPAPPFFLGLAYVRAGNLEAARPYWARALALTPSTISYREEIAIRLALLDRVLATPDAVSGR
;
A
#
# COMPACT_ATOMS: atom_id res chain seq x y z
N MET A 1 22.24 -20.12 17.68
CA MET A 1 21.56 -21.42 17.53
C MET A 1 21.78 -22.10 16.17
N GLY A 2 22.08 -21.38 15.08
CA GLY A 2 22.25 -22.00 13.75
C GLY A 2 23.46 -22.93 13.54
N TRP A 3 24.51 -22.80 14.36
CA TRP A 3 25.70 -23.69 14.25
C TRP A 3 25.39 -25.13 14.66
N VAL A 4 24.46 -25.33 15.58
CA VAL A 4 24.05 -26.66 16.05
C VAL A 4 23.25 -27.39 14.97
N THR A 5 22.32 -26.69 14.30
CA THR A 5 21.52 -27.28 13.22
C THR A 5 22.37 -27.63 11.98
N LEU A 6 23.41 -26.83 11.71
CA LEU A 6 24.37 -27.07 10.63
C LEU A 6 25.27 -28.28 10.93
N ALA A 7 25.73 -28.43 12.18
CA ALA A 7 26.47 -29.61 12.62
C ALA A 7 25.62 -30.88 12.56
N LEU A 8 24.34 -30.79 12.94
CA LEU A 8 23.41 -31.93 12.93
C LEU A 8 23.09 -32.41 11.51
N THR A 9 22.88 -31.47 10.58
CA THR A 9 22.64 -31.80 9.16
C THR A 9 23.88 -32.37 8.49
N GLY A 10 25.08 -31.85 8.80
CA GLY A 10 26.35 -32.43 8.34
C GLY A 10 26.56 -33.86 8.83
N ALA A 11 26.29 -34.12 10.12
CA ALA A 11 26.39 -35.46 10.71
C ALA A 11 25.36 -36.44 10.13
N ALA A 12 24.13 -35.98 9.90
CA ALA A 12 23.07 -36.80 9.29
C ALA A 12 23.41 -37.16 7.83
N ALA A 13 23.91 -36.21 7.04
CA ALA A 13 24.36 -36.46 5.67
C ALA A 13 25.53 -37.46 5.63
N PHE A 14 26.49 -37.33 6.56
CA PHE A 14 27.62 -38.25 6.69
C PHE A 14 27.16 -39.67 7.07
N GLY A 15 26.25 -39.80 8.03
CA GLY A 15 25.67 -41.08 8.41
C GLY A 15 24.92 -41.77 7.26
N LEU A 16 24.20 -41.00 6.45
CA LEU A 16 23.42 -41.51 5.31
C LEU A 16 24.33 -42.00 4.17
N LEU A 17 25.45 -41.32 3.92
CA LEU A 17 26.48 -41.76 2.96
C LEU A 17 27.21 -43.02 3.42
N ALA A 18 27.51 -43.13 4.73
CA ALA A 18 28.12 -44.32 5.31
C ALA A 18 27.18 -45.53 5.27
N LEU A 19 25.87 -45.32 5.50
CA LEU A 19 24.86 -46.37 5.46
C LEU A 19 24.61 -46.89 4.03
N MET A 20 24.65 -46.01 3.03
CA MET A 20 24.46 -46.35 1.61
C MET A 20 25.72 -46.95 0.94
N LYS A 21 26.82 -47.17 1.69
CA LYS A 21 28.11 -47.71 1.18
C LYS A 21 28.62 -46.99 -0.08
N VAL A 22 28.45 -45.66 -0.11
CA VAL A 22 28.82 -44.84 -1.26
C VAL A 22 30.34 -44.81 -1.42
N ASP A 23 30.80 -44.96 -2.67
CA ASP A 23 32.20 -45.09 -3.02
C ASP A 23 33.04 -43.90 -2.55
N ARG A 24 34.26 -44.14 -2.04
CA ARG A 24 35.08 -43.11 -1.36
C ARG A 24 35.44 -41.93 -2.26
N LEU A 25 35.40 -42.12 -3.58
CA LEU A 25 35.61 -41.08 -4.57
C LEU A 25 34.49 -40.02 -4.57
N LEU A 26 33.25 -40.40 -4.23
CA LEU A 26 32.10 -39.47 -4.19
C LEU A 26 32.06 -38.65 -2.91
N TRP A 27 32.80 -39.06 -1.87
CA TRP A 27 32.88 -38.34 -0.60
C TRP A 27 33.54 -36.97 -0.78
N THR A 28 34.54 -36.87 -1.64
CA THR A 28 35.22 -35.60 -1.93
C THR A 28 34.31 -34.65 -2.72
N MET A 29 33.41 -35.18 -3.57
CA MET A 29 32.42 -34.36 -4.28
C MET A 29 31.35 -33.81 -3.33
N VAL A 30 30.85 -34.62 -2.38
CA VAL A 30 29.88 -34.12 -1.39
C VAL A 30 30.55 -33.13 -0.43
N ALA A 31 31.77 -33.41 0.03
CA ALA A 31 32.52 -32.51 0.91
C ALA A 31 32.80 -31.16 0.23
N SER A 32 33.19 -31.16 -1.05
CA SER A 32 33.41 -29.94 -1.82
C SER A 32 32.12 -29.17 -2.09
N ALA A 33 31.02 -29.85 -2.41
CA ALA A 33 29.71 -29.21 -2.58
C ALA A 33 29.21 -28.53 -1.29
N LEU A 34 29.39 -29.19 -0.14
CA LEU A 34 29.06 -28.62 1.17
C LEU A 34 29.96 -27.44 1.53
N MET A 35 31.27 -27.53 1.26
CA MET A 35 32.21 -26.42 1.44
C MET A 35 31.87 -25.22 0.55
N LEU A 36 31.50 -25.46 -0.71
CA LEU A 36 31.08 -24.42 -1.64
C LEU A 36 29.79 -23.72 -1.17
N GLY A 37 28.81 -24.51 -0.70
CA GLY A 37 27.58 -23.98 -0.11
C GLY A 37 27.84 -23.16 1.16
N ALA A 38 28.74 -23.63 2.03
CA ALA A 38 29.14 -22.91 3.24
C ALA A 38 29.90 -21.61 2.91
N ALA A 39 30.79 -21.64 1.92
CA ALA A 39 31.51 -20.46 1.45
C ALA A 39 30.56 -19.42 0.81
N GLY A 40 29.60 -19.87 0.00
CA GLY A 40 28.55 -19.01 -0.55
C GLY A 40 27.70 -18.38 0.57
N TYR A 41 27.30 -19.16 1.56
CA TYR A 41 26.56 -18.66 2.72
C TYR A 41 27.38 -17.67 3.57
N ALA A 42 28.69 -17.90 3.73
CA ALA A 42 29.56 -16.98 4.46
C ALA A 42 29.81 -15.66 3.72
N LEU A 43 29.85 -15.68 2.39
CA LEU A 43 30.06 -14.49 1.56
C LEU A 43 28.78 -13.65 1.40
N GLN A 44 27.61 -14.28 1.46
CA GLN A 44 26.32 -13.62 1.16
C GLN A 44 25.43 -13.46 2.39
N GLY A 45 25.65 -14.25 3.45
CA GLY A 45 24.92 -14.19 4.70
C GLY A 45 25.58 -13.25 5.70
N SER A 46 24.78 -12.41 6.35
CA SER A 46 25.19 -11.58 7.49
C SER A 46 24.55 -12.11 8.77
N PRO A 47 25.04 -13.24 9.32
CA PRO A 47 24.41 -13.96 10.45
C PRO A 47 24.48 -13.23 11.79
N SER A 48 25.26 -12.14 11.85
CA SER A 48 25.43 -11.30 13.04
C SER A 48 24.55 -10.06 13.04
N LEU A 49 23.75 -9.82 11.99
CA LEU A 49 22.76 -8.76 12.07
C LEU A 49 21.74 -9.14 13.16
N PRO A 50 21.56 -8.30 14.19
CA PRO A 50 20.50 -8.52 15.15
C PRO A 50 19.18 -8.59 14.38
N SER A 51 18.30 -9.51 14.77
CA SER A 51 16.91 -9.50 14.30
C SER A 51 16.37 -8.12 14.60
N HIS A 52 16.19 -7.29 13.57
CA HIS A 52 15.35 -6.11 13.70
C HIS A 52 13.93 -6.66 13.66
N PRO A 53 13.19 -6.73 14.79
CA PRO A 53 11.75 -6.73 14.66
C PRO A 53 11.43 -5.55 13.74
N VAL A 54 10.53 -5.75 12.78
CA VAL A 54 9.88 -4.62 12.12
C VAL A 54 9.08 -3.94 13.21
N VAL A 55 9.76 -3.15 14.03
CA VAL A 55 9.14 -2.11 14.83
C VAL A 55 8.84 -1.07 13.77
N THR A 56 7.67 -1.22 13.17
CA THR A 56 7.06 -0.13 12.46
C THR A 56 6.96 0.98 13.50
N ALA A 57 7.94 1.88 13.52
CA ALA A 57 7.84 3.17 14.18
C ALA A 57 6.90 4.04 13.33
N GLN A 58 5.73 3.50 13.02
CA GLN A 58 4.57 4.25 12.61
C GLN A 58 3.65 4.07 13.80
N THR A 59 3.77 5.00 14.75
CA THR A 59 2.62 5.35 15.58
C THR A 59 1.44 5.46 14.61
N PRO A 60 0.39 4.62 14.74
CA PRO A 60 -0.80 4.76 13.92
C PRO A 60 -1.23 6.22 14.05
N GLN A 61 -1.09 6.99 12.97
CA GLN A 61 -1.50 8.38 13.00
C GLN A 61 -3.03 8.32 13.13
N PRO A 62 -3.64 8.93 14.16
CA PRO A 62 -5.08 8.78 14.42
C PRO A 62 -5.93 9.17 13.19
N ASP A 63 -5.46 10.14 12.39
CA ASP A 63 -6.07 10.55 11.12
C ASP A 63 -6.16 9.42 10.08
N ASP A 64 -5.20 8.49 10.04
CA ASP A 64 -5.18 7.39 9.07
C ASP A 64 -6.29 6.39 9.36
N THR A 65 -6.64 6.20 10.63
CA THR A 65 -7.70 5.27 11.04
C THR A 65 -9.07 5.81 10.65
N GLU A 66 -9.32 7.08 10.93
CA GLU A 66 -10.59 7.74 10.58
C GLU A 66 -10.82 7.76 9.07
N LEU A 67 -9.78 8.05 8.29
CA LEU A 67 -9.89 8.04 6.83
C LEU A 67 -10.10 6.63 6.27
N THR A 68 -9.45 5.63 6.85
CA THR A 68 -9.62 4.23 6.44
C THR A 68 -11.06 3.78 6.72
N ASP A 69 -11.62 4.11 7.88
CA ASP A 69 -13.01 3.80 8.24
C ASP A 69 -14.02 4.56 7.35
N LEU A 70 -13.71 5.81 7.00
CA LEU A 70 -14.51 6.58 6.04
C LEU A 70 -14.49 5.92 4.66
N ARG A 71 -13.32 5.47 4.19
CA ARG A 71 -13.19 4.76 2.92
C ARG A 71 -13.98 3.46 2.93
N ASP A 72 -13.90 2.68 3.99
CA ASP A 72 -14.64 1.42 4.13
C ASP A 72 -16.15 1.62 4.05
N ARG A 73 -16.67 2.70 4.66
CA ARG A 73 -18.10 3.06 4.57
C ARG A 73 -18.50 3.58 3.20
N MET A 74 -17.57 4.21 2.48
CA MET A 74 -17.80 4.75 1.14
C MET A 74 -17.68 3.69 0.04
N LEU A 75 -16.71 2.78 0.11
CA LEU A 75 -16.33 1.86 -0.96
C LEU A 75 -16.61 0.38 -0.66
N GLU A 76 -17.29 0.10 0.46
CA GLU A 76 -17.70 -1.23 0.94
C GLU A 76 -16.53 -2.21 1.20
N ARG A 77 -16.23 -2.40 2.49
CA ARG A 77 -15.13 -3.22 3.03
C ARG A 77 -15.08 -4.68 2.56
N TYR A 78 -16.19 -5.29 2.15
CA TYR A 78 -16.32 -6.75 2.01
C TYR A 78 -16.26 -7.29 0.57
N THR A 79 -15.89 -6.46 -0.41
CA THR A 79 -15.72 -6.95 -1.78
C THR A 79 -14.35 -7.62 -1.98
N GLY A 80 -14.25 -8.64 -2.85
CA GLY A 80 -12.94 -9.22 -3.21
C GLY A 80 -11.97 -8.20 -3.82
N GLN A 81 -12.50 -7.09 -4.33
CA GLN A 81 -11.75 -5.96 -4.88
C GLN A 81 -11.14 -5.10 -3.75
N ALA A 82 -11.78 -5.02 -2.58
CA ALA A 82 -11.25 -4.31 -1.42
C ALA A 82 -9.93 -4.89 -0.92
N ALA A 83 -9.64 -6.18 -1.15
CA ALA A 83 -8.37 -6.80 -0.78
C ALA A 83 -7.16 -6.16 -1.50
N TYR A 84 -7.30 -5.81 -2.78
CA TYR A 84 -6.26 -5.08 -3.52
C TYR A 84 -6.06 -3.67 -2.96
N LEU A 85 -7.14 -3.02 -2.57
CA LEU A 85 -7.11 -1.69 -1.98
C LEU A 85 -6.42 -1.70 -0.61
N VAL A 86 -6.77 -2.63 0.27
CA VAL A 86 -6.10 -2.82 1.57
C VAL A 86 -4.61 -3.10 1.41
N ALA A 87 -4.23 -3.96 0.47
CA ALA A 87 -2.83 -4.25 0.18
C ALA A 87 -2.08 -2.99 -0.33
N ALA A 88 -2.69 -2.24 -1.24
CA ALA A 88 -2.10 -1.01 -1.76
C ALA A 88 -1.96 0.09 -0.70
N ASP A 89 -2.93 0.20 0.22
CA ASP A 89 -2.85 1.11 1.36
C ASP A 89 -1.71 0.74 2.31
N ALA A 90 -1.55 -0.56 2.60
CA ALA A 90 -0.45 -1.05 3.41
C ALA A 90 0.91 -0.76 2.76
N MET A 91 1.03 -0.98 1.44
CA MET A 91 2.24 -0.66 0.67
C MET A 91 2.54 0.85 0.65
N THR A 92 1.50 1.68 0.48
CA THR A 92 1.63 3.14 0.48
C THR A 92 2.12 3.64 1.84
N ARG A 93 1.56 3.12 2.95
CA ARG A 93 2.04 3.42 4.31
C ARG A 93 3.46 2.92 4.54
N ALA A 94 3.82 1.75 4.01
CA ALA A 94 5.19 1.23 4.07
C ALA A 94 6.19 2.02 3.20
N GLY A 95 5.74 3.02 2.43
CA GLY A 95 6.56 3.84 1.54
C GLY A 95 6.78 3.22 0.16
N ASP A 96 6.34 1.99 -0.08
CA ASP A 96 6.42 1.33 -1.38
C ASP A 96 5.23 1.70 -2.28
N ARG A 97 5.20 2.98 -2.66
CA ARG A 97 4.13 3.53 -3.51
C ARG A 97 4.11 2.91 -4.91
N ARG A 98 5.25 2.40 -5.39
CA ARG A 98 5.33 1.68 -6.66
C ARG A 98 4.61 0.34 -6.58
N ALA A 99 4.85 -0.44 -5.53
CA ALA A 99 4.14 -1.70 -5.33
C ALA A 99 2.62 -1.48 -5.17
N ALA A 100 2.21 -0.42 -4.47
CA ALA A 100 0.79 -0.07 -4.34
C ALA A 100 0.09 0.11 -5.70
N VAL A 101 0.71 0.87 -6.62
CA VAL A 101 0.21 1.05 -7.98
C VAL A 101 0.15 -0.29 -8.73
N GLN A 102 1.20 -1.12 -8.64
CA GLN A 102 1.26 -2.41 -9.34
C GLN A 102 0.18 -3.38 -8.87
N VAL A 103 -0.08 -3.46 -7.57
CA VAL A 103 -1.13 -4.31 -7.00
C VAL A 103 -2.51 -3.88 -7.52
N LEU A 104 -2.80 -2.58 -7.55
CA LEU A 104 -4.07 -2.07 -8.05
C LEU A 104 -4.24 -2.29 -9.55
N LEU A 105 -3.19 -2.11 -10.34
CA LEU A 105 -3.19 -2.47 -11.77
C LEU A 105 -3.44 -3.97 -11.97
N GLY A 106 -2.86 -4.83 -11.12
CA GLY A 106 -3.14 -6.26 -11.10
C GLY A 106 -4.62 -6.57 -10.81
N GLY A 107 -5.20 -5.89 -9.81
CA GLY A 107 -6.63 -6.01 -9.50
C GLY A 107 -7.52 -5.55 -10.66
N LEU A 108 -7.18 -4.46 -11.33
CA LEU A 108 -7.93 -3.94 -12.48
C LEU A 108 -7.89 -4.86 -13.70
N ARG A 109 -6.87 -5.72 -13.85
CA ARG A 109 -6.88 -6.76 -14.89
C ARG A 109 -7.97 -7.80 -14.66
N ILE A 110 -8.38 -8.00 -13.42
CA ILE A 110 -9.41 -8.98 -13.03
C ILE A 110 -10.79 -8.30 -12.98
N ALA A 111 -10.84 -7.08 -12.46
CA ALA A 111 -12.07 -6.30 -12.32
C ALA A 111 -11.90 -4.91 -12.95
N PRO A 112 -11.94 -4.80 -14.29
CA PRO A 112 -11.69 -3.55 -15.01
C PRO A 112 -12.75 -2.48 -14.75
N ASP A 113 -13.97 -2.88 -14.35
CA ASP A 113 -15.09 -1.97 -14.09
C ASP A 113 -15.27 -1.65 -12.60
N SER A 114 -14.23 -1.89 -11.78
CA SER A 114 -14.29 -1.61 -10.35
C SER A 114 -14.05 -0.14 -10.04
N LEU A 115 -15.10 0.57 -9.62
CA LEU A 115 -14.95 1.95 -9.13
C LEU A 115 -13.99 2.02 -7.92
N VAL A 116 -13.97 0.98 -7.08
CA VAL A 116 -13.11 0.87 -5.88
C VAL A 116 -11.65 0.86 -6.30
N LEU A 117 -11.28 0.01 -7.25
CA LEU A 117 -9.89 -0.11 -7.71
C LEU A 117 -9.44 1.11 -8.50
N TRP A 118 -10.29 1.71 -9.34
CA TRP A 118 -9.96 2.96 -10.03
C TRP A 118 -9.77 4.13 -9.06
N THR A 119 -10.58 4.21 -8.00
CA THR A 119 -10.43 5.23 -6.96
C THR A 119 -9.12 5.03 -6.19
N GLY A 120 -8.85 3.80 -5.75
CA GLY A 120 -7.59 3.46 -5.09
C GLY A 120 -6.37 3.70 -5.98
N LEU A 121 -6.46 3.43 -7.28
CA LEU A 121 -5.38 3.69 -8.23
C LEU A 121 -5.09 5.19 -8.34
N GLY A 122 -6.12 6.03 -8.37
CA GLY A 122 -5.96 7.48 -8.34
C GLY A 122 -5.20 7.96 -7.11
N GLU A 123 -5.56 7.46 -5.93
CA GLU A 123 -4.87 7.79 -4.67
C GLU A 123 -3.42 7.27 -4.64
N ALA A 124 -3.19 6.02 -5.06
CA ALA A 124 -1.86 5.43 -5.10
C ALA A 124 -0.94 6.15 -6.09
N LEU A 125 -1.45 6.56 -7.25
CA LEU A 125 -0.71 7.37 -8.23
C LEU A 125 -0.39 8.76 -7.68
N ALA A 126 -1.35 9.43 -7.04
CA ALA A 126 -1.10 10.72 -6.43
C ALA A 126 -0.02 10.63 -5.34
N ALA A 127 -0.07 9.60 -4.50
CA ALA A 127 0.97 9.34 -3.51
C ALA A 127 2.32 9.06 -4.19
N HIS A 128 2.35 8.18 -5.20
CA HIS A 128 3.55 7.84 -5.96
C HIS A 128 4.22 9.09 -6.56
N ASP A 129 3.42 10.03 -7.07
CA ASP A 129 3.87 11.24 -7.74
C ASP A 129 4.13 12.41 -6.76
N GLY A 130 4.46 12.09 -5.50
CA GLY A 130 4.84 13.08 -4.49
C GLY A 130 3.67 13.84 -3.90
N ASN A 131 2.52 13.17 -3.69
CA ASN A 131 1.26 13.76 -3.24
C ASN A 131 0.70 14.82 -4.20
N GLN A 132 0.96 14.69 -5.50
CA GLN A 132 0.42 15.58 -6.53
C GLN A 132 -0.63 14.86 -7.38
N VAL A 133 -1.66 15.59 -7.82
CA VAL A 133 -2.64 15.05 -8.75
C VAL A 133 -2.07 15.10 -10.17
N SER A 134 -1.31 14.06 -10.54
CA SER A 134 -0.76 13.90 -11.87
C SER A 134 -1.84 13.59 -12.92
N PRO A 135 -1.55 13.72 -14.23
CA PRO A 135 -2.49 13.34 -15.28
C PRO A 135 -2.96 11.87 -15.18
N SER A 136 -2.08 10.95 -14.78
CA SER A 136 -2.42 9.55 -14.57
C SER A 136 -3.34 9.35 -13.35
N ALA A 137 -3.07 10.04 -12.24
CA ALA A 137 -3.95 10.00 -11.07
C ALA A 137 -5.34 10.54 -11.41
N LEU A 138 -5.39 11.70 -12.07
CA LEU A 138 -6.63 12.33 -12.52
C LEU A 138 -7.43 11.41 -13.46
N PHE A 139 -6.75 10.75 -14.42
CA PHE A 139 -7.39 9.79 -15.32
C PHE A 139 -8.04 8.63 -14.57
N ALA A 140 -7.36 8.07 -13.55
CA ALA A 140 -7.91 6.99 -12.74
C ALA A 140 -9.17 7.42 -11.97
N PHE A 141 -9.17 8.61 -11.35
CA PHE A 141 -10.36 9.16 -10.72
C PHE A 141 -11.49 9.42 -11.73
N GLN A 142 -11.17 9.90 -12.93
CA GLN A 142 -12.14 10.09 -14.01
C GLN A 142 -12.75 8.77 -14.49
N GLN A 143 -12.00 7.68 -14.51
CA GLN A 143 -12.56 6.35 -14.77
C GLN A 143 -13.53 5.93 -13.66
N ALA A 144 -13.15 6.07 -12.40
CA ALA A 144 -14.03 5.77 -11.28
C ALA A 144 -15.35 6.58 -11.33
N MET A 145 -15.26 7.88 -11.63
CA MET A 145 -16.43 8.75 -11.80
C MET A 145 -17.28 8.40 -13.04
N ARG A 146 -16.69 7.84 -14.10
CA ARG A 146 -17.44 7.37 -15.26
C ARG A 146 -18.20 6.08 -14.96
N LEU A 147 -17.57 5.16 -14.25
CA LEU A 147 -18.19 3.89 -13.85
C LEU A 147 -19.33 4.10 -12.84
N ALA A 148 -19.18 5.06 -11.94
CA ALA A 148 -20.19 5.36 -10.93
C ALA A 148 -20.48 6.88 -10.81
N PRO A 149 -21.22 7.48 -11.76
CA PRO A 149 -21.41 8.94 -11.84
C PRO A 149 -22.13 9.58 -10.65
N ARG A 150 -22.93 8.78 -9.93
CA ARG A 150 -23.72 9.20 -8.77
C ARG A 150 -23.08 8.81 -7.44
N HIS A 151 -21.91 8.17 -7.46
CA HIS A 151 -21.26 7.69 -6.25
C HIS A 151 -20.38 8.80 -5.64
N PRO A 152 -20.45 9.05 -4.32
CA PRO A 152 -19.75 10.17 -3.70
C PRO A 152 -18.25 9.94 -3.49
N ALA A 153 -17.79 8.69 -3.46
CA ALA A 153 -16.41 8.36 -3.10
C ALA A 153 -15.35 8.87 -4.11
N PRO A 154 -15.44 8.64 -5.44
CA PRO A 154 -14.41 9.12 -6.36
C PRO A 154 -14.16 10.65 -6.29
N PRO A 155 -15.19 11.53 -6.30
CA PRO A 155 -14.93 12.96 -6.11
C PRO A 155 -14.44 13.29 -4.70
N PHE A 156 -14.85 12.58 -3.65
CA PHE A 156 -14.31 12.79 -2.30
C PHE A 156 -12.80 12.54 -2.24
N PHE A 157 -12.34 11.40 -2.76
CA PHE A 157 -10.92 11.03 -2.74
C PHE A 157 -10.06 11.86 -3.69
N LEU A 158 -10.61 12.32 -4.82
CA LEU A 158 -9.94 13.30 -5.68
C LEU A 158 -9.76 14.64 -4.96
N GLY A 159 -10.80 15.14 -4.28
CA GLY A 159 -10.68 16.35 -3.46
C GLY A 159 -9.63 16.20 -2.34
N LEU A 160 -9.58 15.03 -1.70
CA LEU A 160 -8.57 14.73 -0.69
C LEU A 160 -7.14 14.70 -1.27
N ALA A 161 -6.97 14.14 -2.47
CA ALA A 161 -5.68 14.17 -3.17
C ALA A 161 -5.24 15.62 -3.49
N TYR A 162 -6.17 16.50 -3.89
CA TYR A 162 -5.88 17.92 -4.09
C TYR A 162 -5.53 18.64 -2.77
N VAL A 163 -6.20 18.33 -1.66
CA VAL A 163 -5.85 18.87 -0.34
C VAL A 163 -4.43 18.45 0.06
N ARG A 164 -4.07 17.17 -0.13
CA ARG A 164 -2.72 16.67 0.14
C ARG A 164 -1.65 17.29 -0.78
N ALA A 165 -2.04 17.69 -1.99
CA ALA A 165 -1.20 18.44 -2.91
C ALA A 165 -1.07 19.93 -2.56
N GLY A 166 -1.76 20.40 -1.52
CA GLY A 166 -1.83 21.82 -1.15
C GLY A 166 -2.71 22.67 -2.09
N ASN A 167 -3.37 22.05 -3.08
CA ASN A 167 -4.24 22.75 -4.01
C ASN A 167 -5.69 22.78 -3.48
N LEU A 168 -5.90 23.59 -2.45
CA LEU A 168 -7.18 23.72 -1.75
C LEU A 168 -8.31 24.22 -2.66
N GLU A 169 -8.00 25.14 -3.60
CA GLU A 169 -8.97 25.66 -4.56
C GLU A 169 -9.49 24.56 -5.50
N ALA A 170 -8.60 23.70 -6.00
CA ALA A 170 -9.00 22.58 -6.85
C ALA A 170 -9.78 21.51 -6.08
N ALA A 171 -9.53 21.33 -4.78
CA ALA A 171 -10.23 20.34 -3.95
C ALA A 171 -11.72 20.68 -3.75
N ARG A 172 -12.03 21.97 -3.54
CA ARG A 172 -13.36 22.47 -3.17
C ARG A 172 -14.51 21.96 -4.06
N PRO A 173 -14.46 22.09 -5.41
CA PRO A 173 -15.57 21.63 -6.25
C PRO A 173 -15.82 20.12 -6.16
N TYR A 174 -14.79 19.32 -5.92
CA TYR A 174 -14.94 17.87 -5.80
C TYR A 174 -15.57 17.45 -4.47
N TRP A 175 -15.21 18.09 -3.35
CA TRP A 175 -15.88 17.86 -2.07
C TRP A 175 -17.32 18.38 -2.06
N ALA A 176 -17.60 19.53 -2.67
CA ALA A 176 -18.96 20.01 -2.87
C ALA A 176 -19.81 19.01 -3.68
N ARG A 177 -19.24 18.43 -4.73
CA ARG A 177 -19.90 17.38 -5.52
C ARG A 177 -20.12 16.12 -4.70
N ALA A 178 -19.14 15.65 -3.93
CA ALA A 178 -19.27 14.47 -3.08
C ALA A 178 -20.40 14.65 -2.05
N LEU A 179 -20.48 15.82 -1.42
CA LEU A 179 -21.56 16.17 -0.49
C LEU A 179 -22.94 16.16 -1.16
N ALA A 180 -23.05 16.74 -2.36
CA ALA A 180 -24.30 16.77 -3.12
C ALA A 180 -24.76 15.36 -3.54
N LEU A 181 -23.83 14.46 -3.86
CA LEU A 181 -24.11 13.08 -4.24
C LEU A 181 -24.45 12.16 -3.06
N THR A 182 -24.04 12.52 -1.85
CA THR A 182 -24.25 11.69 -0.65
C THR A 182 -25.66 11.91 -0.11
N PRO A 183 -26.56 10.92 -0.01
CA PRO A 183 -27.89 11.11 0.56
C PRO A 183 -27.87 11.62 2.01
N SER A 184 -28.90 12.35 2.43
CA SER A 184 -28.99 12.94 3.79
C SER A 184 -29.05 11.91 4.93
N THR A 185 -29.41 10.67 4.62
CA THR A 185 -29.53 9.55 5.59
C THR A 185 -28.20 8.84 5.88
N ILE A 186 -27.15 9.14 5.11
CA ILE A 186 -25.86 8.46 5.23
C ILE A 186 -25.00 9.10 6.32
N SER A 187 -24.47 8.29 7.23
CA SER A 187 -23.73 8.74 8.41
C SER A 187 -22.52 9.62 8.09
N TYR A 188 -21.75 9.28 7.05
CA TYR A 188 -20.56 10.04 6.67
C TYR A 188 -20.85 11.36 5.91
N ARG A 189 -22.12 11.70 5.65
CA ARG A 189 -22.45 12.97 4.97
C ARG A 189 -22.00 14.17 5.81
N GLU A 190 -22.18 14.10 7.12
CA GLU A 190 -21.79 15.15 8.05
C GLU A 190 -20.28 15.38 8.04
N GLU A 191 -19.49 14.29 7.99
CA GLU A 191 -18.03 14.36 7.91
C GLU A 191 -17.56 15.08 6.63
N ILE A 192 -18.19 14.83 5.48
CA ILE A 192 -17.89 15.57 4.24
C ILE A 192 -18.25 17.05 4.40
N ALA A 193 -19.41 17.36 4.99
CA ALA A 193 -19.87 18.73 5.18
C ALA A 193 -18.92 19.53 6.09
N ILE A 194 -18.46 18.94 7.19
CA ILE A 194 -17.48 19.54 8.10
C ILE A 194 -16.17 19.82 7.36
N ARG A 195 -15.64 18.83 6.62
CA ARG A 195 -14.38 18.98 5.86
C ARG A 195 -14.49 20.09 4.80
N LEU A 196 -15.61 20.17 4.09
CA LEU A 196 -15.87 21.24 3.12
C LEU A 196 -15.98 22.61 3.79
N ALA A 197 -16.68 22.71 4.92
CA ALA A 197 -16.81 23.97 5.66
C ALA A 197 -15.46 24.45 6.21
N LEU A 198 -14.61 23.53 6.69
CA LEU A 198 -13.23 23.83 7.10
C LEU A 198 -12.39 24.32 5.92
N LEU A 199 -12.49 23.66 4.76
CA LEU A 199 -11.81 24.09 3.54
C LEU A 199 -12.22 25.50 3.12
N ASP A 200 -13.53 25.78 3.11
CA ASP A 200 -14.08 27.09 2.76
C ASP A 200 -13.58 28.18 3.72
N ARG A 201 -13.46 27.86 5.02
CA ARG A 201 -12.88 28.78 6.01
C ARG A 201 -11.41 29.08 5.75
N VAL A 202 -10.61 28.06 5.41
CA VAL A 202 -9.18 28.22 5.10
C VAL A 202 -8.99 29.07 3.85
N LEU A 203 -9.82 28.85 2.81
CA LEU A 203 -9.80 29.64 1.58
C LEU A 203 -10.26 31.09 1.79
N ALA A 204 -11.15 31.34 2.78
CA ALA A 204 -11.63 32.68 3.11
C ALA A 204 -10.62 33.51 3.94
N THR A 205 -9.62 32.89 4.56
CA THR A 205 -8.56 33.59 5.31
C THR A 205 -7.37 33.93 4.39
N PRO A 206 -7.09 35.22 4.13
CA PRO A 206 -6.05 35.65 3.16
C PRO A 206 -4.61 35.22 3.48
N ASP A 207 -4.32 34.89 4.73
CA ASP A 207 -2.95 34.66 5.22
C ASP A 207 -2.47 33.20 5.09
N ALA A 208 -3.36 32.26 4.76
CA ALA A 208 -3.01 30.83 4.63
C ALA A 208 -2.45 30.47 3.23
N VAL A 209 -2.71 31.29 2.21
CA VAL A 209 -2.33 31.03 0.81
C VAL A 209 -0.98 31.67 0.44
N SER A 210 -0.45 32.55 1.28
CA SER A 210 0.73 33.40 1.01
C SER A 210 2.00 33.02 1.79
N GLY A 211 1.99 31.97 2.61
CA GLY A 211 3.15 31.50 3.36
C GLY A 211 4.15 30.69 2.51
N ARG A 212 4.91 31.38 1.65
CA ARG A 212 6.18 30.93 1.08
C ARG A 212 7.34 31.53 1.85
#